data_AF-A0A524B3V1-F1
#
_entry.id   AF-A0A524B3V1-F1
#
_cell.length_a   1.000
_cell.length_b   1.000
_cell.length_c   1.000
_cell.angle_alpha   90.00
_cell.angle_beta   90.00
_cell.angle_gamma   90.00
#
_symmetry.space_group_name_H-M   'P 1'
#
loop_
_entity.id
_entity.type
_entity.pdbx_description
1 polymer ?
#
loop_
_entity_poly.entity_id
_entity_poly.type
_entity_poly.pdbx_seq_one_letter_code
_entity_poly.pdbx_strand_id
1 'polypeptide(L)'
;MQKSTVFHEDVFYKHFRPFRHPLARHDIWGGHGLETFGDDLLLAFEHDENHVWTVVDGEEINEQWIIPGFHRVNRICFLLTEVAHFDAPIEFRIERGPHSLTPIGLTRRITTLKRILSENKAKD
;
A
#
# COMPACT_ATOMS: atom_id res chain seq x y z
N MET A 1 -15.53 -13.66 1.79
CA MET A 1 -14.45 -12.76 1.37
C MET A 1 -14.91 -12.01 0.14
N GLN A 2 -15.00 -10.68 0.20
CA GLN A 2 -15.17 -9.87 -1.01
C GLN A 2 -13.90 -10.02 -1.85
N LYS A 3 -14.04 -10.22 -3.16
CA LYS A 3 -12.88 -10.38 -4.05
C LYS A 3 -12.17 -9.03 -4.18
N SER A 4 -10.91 -8.96 -3.79
CA SER A 4 -10.08 -7.77 -3.95
C SER A 4 -9.66 -7.58 -5.42
N THR A 5 -9.50 -6.32 -5.83
CA THR A 5 -8.95 -5.98 -7.14
C THR A 5 -7.44 -5.80 -7.03
N VAL A 6 -6.70 -6.63 -7.76
CA VAL A 6 -5.23 -6.59 -7.80
C VAL A 6 -4.74 -5.57 -8.82
N PHE A 7 -3.74 -4.78 -8.43
CA PHE A 7 -3.02 -3.81 -9.26
C PHE A 7 -1.51 -4.07 -9.21
N HIS A 8 -0.79 -3.55 -10.21
CA HIS A 8 0.68 -3.45 -10.15
C HIS A 8 1.09 -2.32 -9.20
N GLU A 9 2.22 -2.46 -8.50
CA GLU A 9 2.75 -1.48 -7.55
C GLU A 9 2.93 -0.05 -8.11
N ASP A 10 3.18 0.12 -9.41
CA ASP A 10 3.26 1.45 -10.03
C ASP A 10 1.99 2.28 -9.78
N VAL A 11 0.84 1.61 -9.74
CA VAL A 11 -0.45 2.26 -9.45
C VAL A 11 -0.46 2.77 -8.01
N PHE A 12 0.12 2.02 -7.07
CA PHE A 12 0.26 2.40 -5.67
C PHE A 12 1.12 3.66 -5.54
N TYR A 13 2.36 3.59 -6.02
CA TYR A 13 3.30 4.72 -5.92
C TYR A 13 2.78 5.97 -6.62
N LYS A 14 2.15 5.81 -7.79
CA LYS A 14 1.62 6.94 -8.56
C LYS A 14 0.40 7.60 -7.92
N HIS A 15 -0.51 6.82 -7.33
CA HIS A 15 -1.76 7.35 -6.80
C HIS A 15 -1.65 7.74 -5.32
N PHE A 16 -1.17 6.82 -4.49
CA PHE A 16 -1.21 6.98 -3.03
C PHE A 16 -0.07 7.82 -2.49
N ARG A 17 1.04 7.93 -3.23
CA ARG A 17 2.18 8.79 -2.88
C ARG A 17 2.69 8.47 -1.47
N PRO A 18 3.36 7.32 -1.28
CA PRO A 18 3.93 6.99 0.02
C PRO A 18 4.99 8.01 0.42
N PHE A 19 5.06 8.34 1.70
CA PHE A 19 6.01 9.32 2.24
C PHE A 19 6.75 8.77 3.46
N ARG A 20 7.93 9.34 3.75
CA ARG A 20 8.69 9.01 4.95
C ARG A 20 8.17 9.82 6.13
N HIS A 21 7.75 9.15 7.20
CA HIS A 21 7.38 9.86 8.43
C HIS A 21 8.61 10.57 9.03
N PRO A 22 8.53 11.85 9.47
CA PRO A 22 9.69 12.58 10.00
C PRO A 22 10.33 11.95 11.24
N LEU A 23 9.55 11.17 12.00
CA LEU A 23 10.01 10.46 13.19
C LEU A 23 10.45 9.02 12.91
N ALA A 24 10.42 8.56 11.65
CA ALA A 24 10.81 7.20 11.29
C ALA A 24 12.28 6.94 11.66
N ARG A 25 12.51 5.88 12.45
CA ARG A 25 13.82 5.49 12.97
C ARG A 25 14.66 4.74 11.96
N HIS A 26 14.04 4.00 11.06
CA HIS A 26 14.73 3.12 10.12
C HIS A 26 14.58 3.59 8.67
N ASP A 27 15.58 3.31 7.85
CA ASP A 27 15.55 3.56 6.40
C ASP A 27 15.36 2.22 5.69
N ILE A 28 14.10 1.80 5.63
CA ILE A 28 13.68 0.56 5.00
C ILE A 28 12.70 0.85 3.85
N TRP A 29 12.52 -0.12 2.96
CA TRP A 29 11.57 -0.04 1.86
C TRP A 29 11.71 1.23 1.00
N GLY A 30 12.95 1.53 0.58
CA GLY A 30 13.26 2.72 -0.21
C GLY A 30 13.04 4.04 0.55
N GLY A 31 13.13 4.02 1.88
CA GLY A 31 12.98 5.18 2.74
C GLY A 31 11.55 5.47 3.21
N HIS A 32 10.56 4.73 2.71
CA HIS A 32 9.14 4.92 3.03
C HIS A 32 8.64 4.03 4.16
N GLY A 33 9.34 2.95 4.49
CA GLY A 33 8.84 1.94 5.41
C GLY A 33 8.99 2.34 6.88
N LEU A 34 8.02 1.93 7.67
CA LEU A 34 8.03 1.90 9.13
C LEU A 34 8.21 0.45 9.59
N GLU A 35 9.14 0.23 10.53
CA GLU A 35 9.38 -1.09 11.11
C GLU A 35 8.15 -1.65 11.84
N THR A 36 8.16 -2.97 12.01
CA THR A 36 7.05 -3.74 12.58
C THR A 36 7.10 -3.85 14.11
N PHE A 37 8.00 -3.10 14.73
CA PHE A 37 8.31 -3.04 16.17
C PHE A 37 8.76 -1.64 16.60
N GLY A 38 8.85 -1.40 17.91
CA GLY A 38 9.41 -0.18 18.49
C GLY A 38 8.61 1.09 18.17
N ASP A 39 9.31 2.24 18.13
CA ASP A 39 8.70 3.56 17.86
C ASP A 39 7.99 3.61 16.50
N ASP A 40 8.56 2.98 15.46
CA ASP A 40 7.98 2.99 14.10
C ASP A 40 6.62 2.26 14.06
N LEU A 41 6.47 1.19 14.85
CA LEU A 41 5.19 0.51 15.01
C LEU A 41 4.15 1.45 15.61
N LEU A 42 4.52 2.19 16.68
CA LEU A 42 3.62 3.14 17.33
C LEU A 42 3.19 4.24 16.34
N LEU A 43 4.12 4.75 15.53
CA LEU A 43 3.80 5.72 14.47
C LEU A 43 2.76 5.19 13.48
N ALA A 44 2.86 3.92 13.07
CA ALA A 44 1.88 3.32 12.18
C ALA A 44 0.50 3.18 12.85
N PHE A 45 0.45 2.85 14.14
CA PHE A 45 -0.81 2.70 14.91
C PHE A 45 -1.49 4.03 15.23
N GLU A 46 -0.72 5.09 15.43
CA GLU A 46 -1.24 6.42 15.76
C GLU A 46 -1.69 7.20 14.50
N HIS A 47 -1.28 6.74 13.31
CA HIS A 47 -1.72 7.33 12.06
C HIS A 47 -3.16 6.92 11.72
N ASP A 48 -3.83 7.74 10.89
CA ASP A 48 -5.15 7.40 10.37
C ASP A 48 -5.08 6.06 9.61
N GLU A 49 -5.90 5.09 10.02
CA GLU A 49 -5.88 3.73 9.46
C GLU A 49 -6.12 3.73 7.95
N ASN A 50 -6.89 4.70 7.43
CA ASN A 50 -7.14 4.86 6.00
C ASN A 50 -5.90 5.27 5.20
N HIS A 51 -4.83 5.67 5.87
CA HIS A 51 -3.56 6.08 5.29
C HIS A 51 -2.43 5.09 5.59
N VAL A 52 -2.73 4.01 6.32
CA VAL A 52 -1.77 2.96 6.68
C VAL A 52 -1.92 1.79 5.72
N TRP A 53 -0.79 1.29 5.26
CA TRP A 53 -0.71 0.09 4.44
C TRP A 53 0.26 -0.89 5.06
N THR A 54 0.01 -2.18 4.88
CA THR A 54 0.95 -3.23 5.28
C THR A 54 1.58 -3.85 4.04
N VAL A 55 2.91 -3.97 4.05
CA VAL A 55 3.63 -4.81 3.09
C VAL A 55 3.70 -6.20 3.67
N VAL A 56 3.27 -7.21 2.93
CA VAL A 56 3.28 -8.62 3.34
C VAL A 56 4.10 -9.47 2.36
N ASP A 57 4.70 -10.54 2.88
CA ASP A 57 5.34 -11.56 2.06
C ASP A 57 4.28 -12.56 1.59
N GLY A 58 4.30 -12.89 0.29
CA GLY A 58 3.41 -13.85 -0.33
C GLY A 58 3.86 -15.30 -0.10
N GLU A 59 3.02 -16.24 -0.52
CA GLU A 59 3.34 -17.68 -0.40
C GLU A 59 4.36 -18.14 -1.45
N GLU A 60 4.35 -17.52 -2.63
CA GLU A 60 5.31 -17.80 -3.68
C GLU A 60 6.65 -17.11 -3.41
N ILE A 61 7.74 -17.79 -3.78
CA ILE A 61 9.09 -17.26 -3.60
C ILE A 61 9.20 -15.90 -4.31
N ASN A 62 9.51 -14.87 -3.53
CA ASN A 62 9.71 -13.49 -3.97
C ASN A 62 8.43 -12.71 -4.37
N GLU A 63 7.25 -13.18 -4.01
CA GLU A 63 6.03 -12.42 -4.18
C GLU A 63 5.77 -11.54 -2.95
N GLN A 64 5.55 -10.25 -3.16
CA GLN A 64 5.23 -9.31 -2.08
C GLN A 64 3.99 -8.51 -2.45
N TRP A 65 3.24 -8.11 -1.43
CA TRP A 65 1.98 -7.41 -1.60
C TRP A 65 1.88 -6.19 -0.70
N ILE A 66 1.24 -5.13 -1.18
CA ILE A 66 0.84 -3.97 -0.39
C ILE A 66 -0.68 -4.03 -0.23
N ILE A 67 -1.14 -4.12 1.02
CA ILE A 67 -2.55 -4.28 1.36
C ILE A 67 -3.04 -3.17 2.32
N PRO A 68 -4.29 -2.70 2.18
CA PRO A 68 -4.86 -1.66 3.03
C PRO A 68 -4.88 -2.04 4.51
N GLY A 69 -4.71 -1.03 5.36
CA GLY A 69 -4.87 -1.13 6.79
C GLY A 69 -3.73 -1.86 7.51
N PHE A 70 -3.99 -2.11 8.78
CA PHE A 70 -3.01 -2.64 9.72
C PHE A 70 -3.11 -4.17 9.88
N HIS A 71 -2.15 -4.90 9.33
CA HIS A 71 -2.10 -6.37 9.45
C HIS A 71 -1.06 -6.80 10.49
N ARG A 72 -1.42 -7.77 11.34
CA ARG A 72 -0.59 -8.23 12.47
C ARG A 72 0.19 -9.51 12.20
N VAL A 73 0.10 -10.09 11.01
CA VAL A 73 0.74 -11.38 10.66
C VAL A 73 1.39 -11.25 9.29
N ASN A 74 2.51 -11.96 9.08
CA ASN A 74 3.26 -12.01 7.81
C ASN A 74 3.57 -10.63 7.20
N ARG A 75 3.88 -9.65 8.07
CA ARG A 75 4.20 -8.28 7.68
C ARG A 75 5.71 -8.07 7.56
N ILE A 76 6.10 -7.38 6.49
CA ILE A 76 7.47 -6.91 6.24
C ILE A 76 7.65 -5.53 6.87
N CYS A 77 6.77 -4.58 6.55
CA CYS A 77 6.79 -3.21 7.08
C CYS A 77 5.42 -2.53 6.90
N PHE A 78 5.25 -1.33 7.48
CA PHE A 78 4.12 -0.46 7.20
C PHE A 78 4.51 0.69 6.28
N LEU A 79 3.57 1.20 5.51
CA LEU A 79 3.73 2.41 4.69
C LEU A 79 2.64 3.42 5.05
N LEU A 80 3.00 4.70 5.01
CA LEU A 80 2.05 5.81 5.14
C LEU A 80 1.88 6.51 3.80
N THR A 81 0.65 6.91 3.47
CA THR A 81 0.32 7.52 2.18
C THR A 81 -0.38 8.86 2.32
N GLU A 82 -0.20 9.76 1.35
CA GLU A 82 -0.91 11.05 1.34
C GLU A 82 -2.40 10.91 1.01
N VAL A 83 -2.80 9.81 0.36
CA VAL A 83 -4.17 9.56 -0.07
C VAL A 83 -4.76 8.40 0.74
N ALA A 84 -6.00 8.57 1.18
CA ALA A 84 -6.76 7.54 1.89
C ALA A 84 -7.22 6.41 0.95
N HIS A 85 -7.26 5.18 1.47
CA HIS A 85 -7.78 4.01 0.75
C HIS A 85 -9.26 3.72 1.01
N PHE A 86 -9.87 4.30 2.04
CA PHE A 86 -11.30 4.14 2.38
C PHE A 86 -11.72 2.66 2.51
N ASP A 87 -10.87 1.87 3.18
CA ASP A 87 -10.99 0.39 3.26
C ASP A 87 -11.39 -0.31 1.94
N ALA A 88 -10.96 0.23 0.79
CA ALA A 88 -11.36 -0.33 -0.49
C ALA A 88 -10.78 -1.73 -0.67
N PRO A 89 -11.51 -2.68 -1.30
CA PRO A 89 -11.03 -4.05 -1.53
C PRO A 89 -10.03 -4.07 -2.69
N ILE A 90 -8.82 -3.54 -2.47
CA ILE A 90 -7.75 -3.38 -3.43
C ILE A 90 -6.44 -3.89 -2.85
N GLU A 91 -5.58 -4.43 -3.70
CA GLU A 91 -4.26 -4.93 -3.30
C GLU A 91 -3.26 -4.62 -4.42
N PHE A 92 -1.98 -4.46 -4.07
CA PHE A 92 -0.92 -4.17 -5.03
C PHE A 92 0.13 -5.26 -5.00
N ARG A 93 0.32 -5.92 -6.13
CA ARG A 93 1.37 -6.90 -6.33
C ARG A 93 2.68 -6.20 -6.68
N ILE A 94 3.73 -6.61 -6.00
CA ILE A 94 5.10 -6.17 -6.23
C ILE A 94 5.76 -7.25 -7.09
N GLU A 95 5.93 -6.96 -8.39
CA GLU A 95 6.55 -7.90 -9.32
C GLU A 95 8.07 -7.74 -9.29
N ARG A 96 8.81 -8.85 -9.15
CA ARG A 96 10.28 -8.79 -9.30
C ARG A 96 10.67 -8.73 -10.78
N GLY A 97 11.04 -7.53 -11.23
CA GLY A 97 11.63 -7.26 -12.54
C GLY A 97 11.47 -5.78 -12.91
N PRO A 98 12.21 -5.25 -13.92
CA PRO A 98 12.08 -3.86 -14.34
C PRO A 98 10.79 -3.59 -15.16
N HIS A 99 9.73 -4.35 -14.89
CA HIS A 99 8.49 -4.34 -15.66
C HIS A 99 7.52 -3.30 -15.11
N SER A 100 7.79 -2.03 -15.41
CA SER A 100 6.79 -0.99 -15.17
C SER A 100 5.65 -1.07 -16.19
N LEU A 101 4.46 -0.68 -15.75
CA LEU A 101 3.33 -0.43 -16.64
C LEU A 101 3.68 0.65 -17.66
N THR A 102 3.24 0.46 -18.90
CA THR A 102 3.31 1.54 -19.90
C THR A 102 2.50 2.75 -19.43
N PRO A 103 2.83 3.99 -19.86
CA PRO A 103 2.08 5.18 -19.42
C PRO A 103 0.56 5.10 -19.66
N ILE A 104 0.15 4.50 -20.79
CA ILE A 104 -1.27 4.28 -21.11
C ILE A 104 -1.87 3.20 -20.20
N GLY A 105 -1.14 2.09 -19.95
CA GLY A 105 -1.55 1.04 -19.03
C GLY A 105 -1.76 1.59 -17.62
N LEU A 106 -0.79 2.32 -17.10
CA LEU A 106 -0.84 2.97 -15.80
C LEU A 106 -2.04 3.91 -15.68
N THR A 107 -2.27 4.77 -16.68
CA THR A 107 -3.41 5.69 -16.70
C THR A 107 -4.75 4.94 -16.63
N ARG A 108 -4.91 3.86 -17.41
CA ARG A 108 -6.13 3.03 -17.38
C ARG A 108 -6.34 2.38 -16.02
N ARG A 109 -5.29 1.82 -15.42
CA ARG A 109 -5.37 1.18 -14.10
C ARG A 109 -5.70 2.19 -13.00
N ILE A 110 -5.14 3.40 -13.05
CA ILE A 110 -5.49 4.49 -12.12
C ILE A 110 -6.95 4.91 -12.27
N THR A 111 -7.49 4.99 -13.49
CA THR A 111 -8.92 5.29 -13.69
C THR A 111 -9.81 4.24 -13.03
N THR A 112 -9.48 2.95 -13.18
CA THR A 112 -10.20 1.87 -12.50
C THR A 112 -10.10 2.01 -10.97
N LEU A 113 -8.90 2.28 -10.43
CA LEU A 113 -8.69 2.50 -9.00
C LEU A 113 -9.55 3.66 -8.48
N LYS A 114 -9.52 4.81 -9.12
CA LYS A 114 -10.29 6.00 -8.71
C LYS A 114 -11.79 5.74 -8.63
N ARG A 115 -12.33 4.95 -9.56
CA ARG A 115 -13.73 4.53 -9.52
C ARG A 115 -14.03 3.70 -8.27
N ILE A 116 -13.20 2.68 -7.99
CA ILE A 116 -13.35 1.84 -6.79
C ILE A 116 -13.27 2.70 -5.52
N LEU A 117 -12.31 3.62 -5.43
CA LEU A 117 -12.17 4.51 -4.26
C LEU A 117 -13.40 5.41 -4.09
N SER A 118 -13.94 5.97 -5.18
CA SER A 118 -15.15 6.81 -5.10
C SER A 118 -16.37 6.03 -4.62
N GLU A 119 -16.50 4.76 -5.00
CA GLU A 119 -17.60 3.88 -4.58
C GLU A 119 -17.48 3.48 -3.10
N ASN A 120 -16.26 3.35 -2.56
CA ASN A 120 -16.04 3.00 -1.16
C ASN A 120 -16.09 4.23 -0.24
N LYS A 121 -15.53 5.37 -0.67
CA LYS A 121 -15.65 6.63 0.06
C LYS A 121 -17.11 7.05 0.31
N ALA A 122 -18.03 6.68 -0.58
CA ALA A 122 -19.46 6.97 -0.39
C ALA A 122 -20.16 6.08 0.64
N LYS A 123 -19.48 5.04 1.14
CA LYS A 123 -20.00 4.08 2.14
C LYS A 123 -19.44 4.31 3.54
N ASP A 124 -18.28 4.96 3.61
CA ASP A 124 -17.60 5.40 4.83
C ASP A 124 -18.29 6.65 5.41
#